data_AF-A0A2M8JZF3-F1
#
_entry.id   AF-A0A2M8JZF3-F1
#
_cell.length_a   1.000
_cell.length_b   1.000
_cell.length_c   1.000
_cell.angle_alpha   90.00
_cell.angle_beta   90.00
_cell.angle_gamma   90.00
#
_symmetry.space_group_name_H-M   'P 1'
#
loop_
_entity.id
_entity.type
_entity.pdbx_description
1 polymer ?
#
loop_
_entity_poly.entity_id
_entity_poly.type
_entity_poly.pdbx_seq_one_letter_code
_entity_poly.pdbx_strand_id
1 'polypeptide(L)'
;MKIYLYILFSGLFVMACSNKDQKEETVAATATADTLVLSNEQLKNASLAIGQMQELEISSLMKVNGKIDVPPQNMVSISVPLGGYLKTSKLLPGMHVNKGEVVAVMEDQQYIQLQQDYLTAKVKLVMFEKEFIRQKELNASQASSDKMLQQAESEYKTQKILVSALAQKLQLVGINPSTLNENNISKSVNIHSPIDGYVTKVNVNIGKYISPTEIMFELVNPTDIHLALKIFEKDLDKLFIGQGLVAFTNNNPQRKYDCEVLLIGKDINQEGFTDVHCHFETYDKLLIPGTYMNAEIKVRNRKANVLPIDGIVRFEGKQYVFKAIDKQQFIMTEVRLGDTENGMTEILLPEKDILDKANYVTKGAYTLLMMLKNEAE
;
A
#
# COMPACT_ATOMS: atom_id res chain seq x y z
N MET A 1 -34.72 16.50 -64.62
CA MET A 1 -35.63 16.83 -65.74
C MET A 1 -36.99 16.28 -65.37
N LYS A 2 -38.02 17.15 -65.24
CA LYS A 2 -39.46 16.94 -65.53
C LYS A 2 -40.11 15.62 -65.00
N ILE A 3 -41.26 15.56 -64.35
CA ILE A 3 -42.38 16.50 -64.17
C ILE A 3 -43.40 15.80 -63.25
N TYR A 4 -44.23 16.59 -62.57
CA TYR A 4 -45.41 16.22 -61.78
C TYR A 4 -46.43 15.35 -62.56
N LEU A 5 -47.45 14.78 -61.88
CA LEU A 5 -48.82 15.36 -61.85
C LEU A 5 -50.02 14.36 -61.81
N TYR A 6 -50.91 14.61 -60.82
CA TYR A 6 -52.37 14.31 -60.66
C TYR A 6 -52.88 12.84 -60.67
N ILE A 7 -53.91 12.45 -59.88
CA ILE A 7 -55.33 12.78 -60.09
C ILE A 7 -56.23 12.24 -58.93
N LEU A 8 -57.19 13.08 -58.49
CA LEU A 8 -58.59 12.84 -58.03
C LEU A 8 -58.86 11.83 -56.87
N PHE A 9 -59.93 11.90 -56.06
CA PHE A 9 -61.33 12.22 -56.35
C PHE A 9 -62.12 12.49 -55.03
N SER A 10 -63.01 13.50 -55.09
CA SER A 10 -64.32 13.71 -54.41
C SER A 10 -64.65 12.85 -53.17
N GLY A 11 -65.11 13.35 -52.01
CA GLY A 11 -66.08 14.42 -51.77
C GLY A 11 -67.42 13.81 -51.28
N LEU A 12 -67.78 13.99 -50.00
CA LEU A 12 -69.17 13.86 -49.53
C LEU A 12 -69.39 14.73 -48.28
N PHE A 13 -70.41 15.58 -48.35
CA PHE A 13 -70.83 16.58 -47.37
C PHE A 13 -72.28 16.25 -46.99
N VAL A 14 -72.61 16.17 -45.70
CA VAL A 14 -74.00 16.22 -45.22
C VAL A 14 -74.06 16.99 -43.89
N MET A 15 -74.98 17.97 -43.87
CA MET A 15 -75.46 18.82 -42.76
C MET A 15 -76.14 17.97 -41.64
N ALA A 16 -76.53 18.39 -40.43
CA ALA A 16 -77.10 19.66 -39.96
C ALA A 16 -77.31 19.69 -38.42
N CYS A 17 -77.48 20.92 -37.87
CA CYS A 17 -78.18 21.36 -36.64
C CYS A 17 -77.58 21.01 -35.25
N SER A 18 -76.98 21.95 -34.50
CA SER A 18 -77.52 23.15 -33.81
C SER A 18 -78.26 22.86 -32.49
N ASN A 19 -77.59 23.10 -31.35
CA ASN A 19 -78.22 23.79 -30.23
C ASN A 19 -77.19 24.54 -29.35
N LYS A 20 -77.67 25.61 -28.73
CA LYS A 20 -76.98 26.72 -28.06
C LYS A 20 -76.86 26.43 -26.55
N ASP A 21 -75.69 26.65 -25.94
CA ASP A 21 -75.48 27.55 -24.79
C ASP A 21 -74.13 27.37 -24.05
N GLN A 22 -73.51 28.54 -23.81
CA GLN A 22 -72.65 29.00 -22.71
C GLN A 22 -71.38 28.25 -22.25
N LYS A 23 -70.25 28.93 -22.52
CA LYS A 23 -68.99 29.09 -21.74
C LYS A 23 -68.75 28.22 -20.49
N GLU A 24 -67.60 27.54 -20.51
CA GLU A 24 -66.54 27.73 -19.51
C GLU A 24 -65.16 27.47 -20.18
N GLU A 25 -64.29 28.49 -20.17
CA GLU A 25 -62.89 28.36 -20.53
C GLU A 25 -62.15 27.71 -19.36
N THR A 26 -61.72 26.46 -19.51
CA THR A 26 -60.65 25.88 -18.70
C THR A 26 -59.36 25.95 -19.50
N VAL A 27 -58.48 26.85 -19.09
CA VAL A 27 -57.08 26.88 -19.53
C VAL A 27 -56.41 25.61 -19.01
N ALA A 28 -56.17 24.65 -19.90
CA ALA A 28 -55.36 23.48 -19.61
C ALA A 28 -53.91 23.92 -19.36
N ALA A 29 -53.45 23.79 -18.11
CA ALA A 29 -52.04 23.84 -17.78
C ALA A 29 -51.41 22.48 -18.17
N THR A 30 -50.43 22.54 -19.04
CA THR A 30 -49.59 21.42 -19.47
C THR A 30 -48.80 20.90 -18.26
N ALA A 31 -49.14 19.70 -17.76
CA ALA A 31 -48.33 19.00 -16.78
C ALA A 31 -47.09 18.41 -17.48
N THR A 32 -45.91 18.91 -17.13
CA THR A 32 -44.64 18.21 -17.41
C THR A 32 -44.57 16.96 -16.53
N ALA A 33 -44.19 15.81 -17.12
CA ALA A 33 -44.27 14.46 -16.55
C ALA A 33 -43.56 14.22 -15.18
N ASP A 34 -42.86 15.22 -14.65
CA ASP A 34 -42.08 15.14 -13.41
C ASP A 34 -42.61 16.03 -12.27
N THR A 35 -43.80 16.63 -12.45
CA THR A 35 -44.44 17.50 -11.45
C THR A 35 -45.65 16.82 -10.82
N LEU A 36 -45.64 16.68 -9.50
CA LEU A 36 -46.72 16.12 -8.69
C LEU A 36 -47.46 17.25 -7.96
N VAL A 37 -48.79 17.27 -8.08
CA VAL A 37 -49.66 18.19 -7.32
C VAL A 37 -50.54 17.37 -6.39
N LEU A 38 -50.40 17.56 -5.08
CA LEU A 38 -51.12 16.80 -4.06
C LEU A 38 -52.29 17.58 -3.49
N SER A 39 -53.43 16.91 -3.30
CA SER A 39 -54.54 17.42 -2.51
C SER A 39 -54.19 17.52 -1.02
N ASN A 40 -54.95 18.33 -0.27
CA ASN A 40 -54.78 18.51 1.18
C ASN A 40 -54.88 17.20 1.98
N GLU A 41 -55.67 16.22 1.51
CA GLU A 41 -55.82 14.92 2.16
C GLU A 41 -54.60 14.01 1.87
N GLN A 42 -54.14 13.98 0.62
CA GLN A 42 -52.93 13.24 0.23
C GLN A 42 -51.69 13.73 0.98
N LEU A 43 -51.56 15.04 1.19
CA LEU A 43 -50.47 15.65 1.96
C LEU A 43 -50.44 15.22 3.43
N LYS A 44 -51.62 15.14 4.08
CA LYS A 44 -51.71 14.69 5.47
C LYS A 44 -51.36 13.21 5.60
N ASN A 45 -51.77 12.38 4.64
CA ASN A 45 -51.50 10.95 4.65
C ASN A 45 -50.04 10.63 4.31
N ALA A 46 -49.37 11.48 3.51
CA ALA A 46 -48.00 11.25 3.05
C ALA A 46 -46.92 11.45 4.12
N SER A 47 -47.25 12.01 5.29
CA SER A 47 -46.32 12.20 6.43
C SER A 47 -44.96 12.80 6.03
N LEU A 48 -44.98 13.82 5.18
CA LEU A 48 -43.79 14.43 4.59
C LEU A 48 -43.09 15.36 5.58
N ALA A 49 -41.77 15.31 5.61
CA ALA A 49 -40.95 16.38 6.19
C ALA A 49 -40.28 17.15 5.06
N ILE A 50 -40.31 18.48 5.15
CA ILE A 50 -39.73 19.39 4.16
C ILE A 50 -38.72 20.26 4.89
N GLY A 51 -37.52 20.40 4.32
CA GLY A 51 -36.46 21.23 4.86
C GLY A 51 -35.50 21.70 3.77
N GLN A 52 -34.69 22.69 4.11
CA GLN A 52 -33.59 23.09 3.24
C GLN A 52 -32.45 22.07 3.34
N MET A 53 -31.66 21.95 2.27
CA MET A 53 -30.40 21.21 2.35
C MET A 53 -29.52 21.85 3.43
N GLN A 54 -28.90 21.01 4.25
CA GLN A 54 -27.97 21.46 5.27
C GLN A 54 -26.57 21.44 4.68
N GLU A 55 -25.78 22.48 4.96
CA GLU A 55 -24.36 22.47 4.64
C GLU A 55 -23.64 21.80 5.81
N LEU A 56 -23.23 20.55 5.63
CA LEU A 56 -22.44 19.81 6.62
C LEU A 56 -21.04 19.54 6.09
N GLU A 57 -20.09 19.48 7.00
CA GLU A 57 -18.79 18.90 6.72
C GLU A 57 -18.93 17.39 6.59
N ILE A 58 -18.80 16.88 5.37
CA ILE A 58 -18.69 15.44 5.12
C ILE A 58 -17.22 15.09 4.94
N SER A 59 -16.78 14.07 5.69
CA SER A 59 -15.53 13.38 5.45
C SER A 59 -15.72 12.36 4.32
N SER A 60 -14.87 12.44 3.30
CA SER A 60 -14.87 11.46 2.23
C SER A 60 -13.94 10.31 2.62
N LEU A 61 -14.39 9.07 2.40
CA LEU A 61 -13.57 7.88 2.61
C LEU A 61 -12.89 7.51 1.30
N MET A 62 -11.59 7.73 1.25
CA MET A 62 -10.77 7.26 0.15
C MET A 62 -10.42 5.78 0.39
N LYS A 63 -10.88 4.92 -0.50
CA LYS A 63 -10.56 3.49 -0.49
C LYS A 63 -9.36 3.24 -1.38
N VAL A 64 -8.34 2.65 -0.80
CA VAL A 64 -7.09 2.33 -1.48
C VAL A 64 -6.67 0.91 -1.14
N ASN A 65 -5.76 0.37 -1.92
CA ASN A 65 -5.20 -0.94 -1.67
C ASN A 65 -3.67 -0.86 -1.61
N GLY A 66 -3.09 -1.90 -1.04
CA GLY A 66 -1.66 -1.99 -0.84
C GLY A 66 -1.26 -3.37 -0.37
N LYS A 67 -0.06 -3.44 0.17
CA LYS A 67 0.49 -4.65 0.75
C LYS A 67 1.31 -4.33 1.99
N ILE A 68 1.40 -5.30 2.89
CA ILE A 68 2.37 -5.26 3.98
C ILE A 68 3.75 -5.42 3.37
N ASP A 69 4.66 -4.51 3.69
CA ASP A 69 6.04 -4.55 3.23
C ASP A 69 6.99 -4.40 4.41
N VAL A 70 8.25 -4.77 4.18
CA VAL A 70 9.31 -4.68 5.18
C VAL A 70 10.33 -3.66 4.70
N PRO A 71 10.74 -2.70 5.57
CA PRO A 71 11.80 -1.77 5.22
C PRO A 71 13.07 -2.51 4.79
N PRO A 72 13.83 -1.99 3.80
CA PRO A 72 15.05 -2.65 3.33
C PRO A 72 16.07 -2.96 4.42
N GLN A 73 16.13 -2.15 5.48
CA GLN A 73 17.01 -2.36 6.64
C GLN A 73 16.73 -3.66 7.42
N ASN A 74 15.53 -4.22 7.27
CA ASN A 74 15.09 -5.45 7.93
C ASN A 74 15.14 -6.66 6.97
N MET A 75 15.57 -6.47 5.73
CA MET A 75 15.85 -7.54 4.78
C MET A 75 17.36 -7.82 4.74
N VAL A 76 17.74 -9.09 4.79
CA VAL A 76 19.13 -9.52 4.74
C VAL A 76 19.32 -10.56 3.65
N SER A 77 20.22 -10.27 2.73
CA SER A 77 20.71 -11.24 1.75
C SER A 77 21.95 -11.93 2.29
N ILE A 78 21.92 -13.26 2.39
CA ILE A 78 23.05 -14.07 2.80
C ILE A 78 23.79 -14.54 1.56
N SER A 79 25.05 -14.09 1.43
CA SER A 79 26.04 -14.61 0.49
C SER A 79 27.29 -15.08 1.25
N VAL A 80 28.23 -15.69 0.54
CA VAL A 80 29.50 -16.17 1.10
C VAL A 80 30.65 -15.28 0.59
N PRO A 81 31.53 -14.73 1.43
CA PRO A 81 32.61 -13.87 0.93
C PRO A 81 33.67 -14.61 0.10
N LEU A 82 33.78 -15.93 0.31
CA LEU A 82 34.62 -16.83 -0.47
C LEU A 82 33.71 -17.86 -1.13
N GLY A 83 33.99 -18.20 -2.38
CA GLY A 83 33.18 -19.19 -3.10
C GLY A 83 33.28 -20.58 -2.46
N GLY A 84 32.40 -21.48 -2.87
CA GLY A 84 32.46 -22.88 -2.45
C GLY A 84 31.22 -23.67 -2.80
N TYR A 85 31.26 -24.97 -2.55
CA TYR A 85 30.13 -25.86 -2.75
C TYR A 85 29.24 -25.88 -1.52
N LEU A 86 27.92 -25.76 -1.72
CA LEU A 86 26.95 -25.93 -0.64
C LEU A 86 26.88 -27.40 -0.23
N LYS A 87 27.35 -27.73 0.97
CA LYS A 87 27.31 -29.11 1.48
C LYS A 87 25.98 -29.45 2.14
N THR A 88 25.47 -28.57 2.99
CA THR A 88 24.17 -28.75 3.65
C THR A 88 23.48 -27.41 3.83
N SER A 89 22.15 -27.43 3.74
CA SER A 89 21.25 -26.39 4.22
C SER A 89 19.97 -27.07 4.70
N LYS A 90 19.37 -26.54 5.76
CA LYS A 90 18.07 -26.99 6.28
C LYS A 90 16.95 -26.01 5.97
N LEU A 91 17.26 -24.90 5.28
CA LEU A 91 16.33 -23.80 5.11
C LEU A 91 15.29 -24.11 4.03
N LEU A 92 14.05 -23.75 4.35
CA LEU A 92 12.92 -23.68 3.44
C LEU A 92 12.27 -22.30 3.60
N PRO A 93 11.68 -21.73 2.53
CA PRO A 93 10.88 -20.51 2.64
C PRO A 93 9.80 -20.63 3.72
N GLY A 94 9.66 -19.61 4.55
CA GLY A 94 8.74 -19.55 5.69
C GLY A 94 9.30 -20.10 7.00
N MET A 95 10.47 -20.75 7.01
CA MET A 95 11.10 -21.19 8.27
C MET A 95 11.57 -20.01 9.11
N HIS A 96 11.35 -20.10 10.42
CA HIS A 96 11.94 -19.19 11.39
C HIS A 96 13.42 -19.54 11.61
N VAL A 97 14.26 -18.52 11.74
CA VAL A 97 15.69 -18.63 12.04
C VAL A 97 16.07 -17.67 13.15
N ASN A 98 16.96 -18.10 14.04
CA ASN A 98 17.47 -17.25 15.12
C ASN A 98 18.83 -16.66 14.73
N LYS A 99 19.15 -15.50 15.30
CA LYS A 99 20.47 -14.89 15.16
C LYS A 99 21.55 -15.84 15.70
N GLY A 100 22.57 -16.08 14.89
CA GLY A 100 23.66 -17.00 15.17
C GLY A 100 23.37 -18.47 14.83
N GLU A 101 22.16 -18.82 14.40
CA GLU A 101 21.82 -20.17 13.95
C GLU A 101 22.57 -20.52 12.66
N VAL A 102 23.08 -21.76 12.55
CA VAL A 102 23.75 -22.24 11.34
C VAL A 102 22.71 -22.52 10.25
N VAL A 103 22.73 -21.71 9.21
CA VAL A 103 21.79 -21.79 8.08
C VAL A 103 22.31 -22.65 6.93
N ALA A 104 23.62 -22.69 6.75
CA ALA A 104 24.27 -23.46 5.70
C ALA A 104 25.71 -23.84 6.06
N VAL A 105 26.22 -24.88 5.42
CA VAL A 105 27.63 -25.27 5.50
C VAL A 105 28.21 -25.29 4.09
N MET A 106 29.28 -24.54 3.90
CA MET A 106 30.02 -24.45 2.64
C MET A 106 31.30 -25.24 2.70
N GLU A 107 31.75 -25.81 1.59
CA GLU A 107 33.06 -26.47 1.48
C GLU A 107 33.84 -26.01 0.26
N ASP A 108 35.15 -25.77 0.45
CA ASP A 108 36.08 -25.44 -0.63
C ASP A 108 37.54 -25.64 -0.16
N GLN A 109 38.46 -25.89 -1.09
CA GLN A 109 39.90 -25.98 -0.80
C GLN A 109 40.49 -24.64 -0.35
N GLN A 110 39.93 -23.52 -0.77
CA GLN A 110 40.43 -22.18 -0.44
C GLN A 110 40.31 -21.88 1.06
N TYR A 111 39.34 -22.48 1.76
CA TYR A 111 39.26 -22.37 3.22
C TYR A 111 40.47 -23.03 3.89
N ILE A 112 40.91 -24.19 3.39
CA ILE A 112 42.10 -24.89 3.89
C ILE A 112 43.33 -24.02 3.67
N GLN A 113 43.49 -23.47 2.45
CA GLN A 113 44.64 -22.64 2.10
C GLN A 113 44.75 -21.41 3.01
N LEU A 114 43.62 -20.71 3.24
CA LEU A 114 43.60 -19.53 4.09
C LEU A 114 44.00 -19.84 5.54
N GLN A 115 43.54 -20.98 6.08
CA GLN A 115 43.92 -21.44 7.42
C GLN A 115 45.41 -21.80 7.48
N GLN A 116 45.93 -22.53 6.48
CA GLN A 116 47.34 -22.88 6.37
C GLN A 116 48.23 -21.63 6.30
N ASP A 117 47.86 -20.66 5.45
CA ASP A 117 48.61 -19.41 5.28
C ASP A 117 48.69 -18.65 6.60
N TYR A 118 47.58 -18.53 7.33
CA TYR A 118 47.52 -17.87 8.63
C TYR A 118 48.41 -18.58 9.66
N LEU A 119 48.30 -19.90 9.79
CA LEU A 119 49.06 -20.66 10.77
C LEU A 119 50.56 -20.59 10.47
N THR A 120 50.95 -20.72 9.20
CA THR A 120 52.34 -20.57 8.77
C THR A 120 52.86 -19.16 9.04
N ALA A 121 52.06 -18.14 8.75
CA ALA A 121 52.41 -16.75 9.01
C ALA A 121 52.58 -16.47 10.52
N LYS A 122 51.75 -17.07 11.36
CA LYS A 122 51.81 -16.97 12.83
C LYS A 122 53.10 -17.59 13.38
N VAL A 123 53.51 -18.75 12.87
CA VAL A 123 54.79 -19.37 13.24
C VAL A 123 55.98 -18.50 12.84
N LYS A 124 55.97 -17.96 11.61
CA LYS A 124 57.02 -17.04 11.13
C LYS A 124 57.09 -15.75 11.95
N LEU A 125 55.95 -15.24 12.43
CA LEU A 125 55.93 -14.05 13.28
C LEU A 125 56.73 -14.28 14.58
N VAL A 126 56.54 -15.43 15.23
CA VAL A 126 57.30 -15.78 16.45
C VAL A 126 58.80 -15.87 16.17
N MET A 127 59.19 -16.40 14.99
CA MET A 127 60.59 -16.44 14.58
C MET A 127 61.17 -15.03 14.41
N PHE A 128 60.51 -14.16 13.64
CA PHE A 128 60.99 -12.79 13.41
C PHE A 128 60.94 -11.92 14.67
N GLU A 129 60.01 -12.17 15.59
CA GLU A 129 59.97 -11.49 16.88
C GLU A 129 61.21 -11.80 17.73
N LYS A 130 61.57 -13.09 17.83
CA LYS A 130 62.79 -13.51 18.53
C LYS A 130 64.04 -12.94 17.87
N GLU A 131 64.09 -12.91 16.54
CA GLU A 131 65.21 -12.34 15.80
C GLU A 131 65.35 -10.83 16.02
N PHE A 132 64.24 -10.09 15.98
CA PHE A 132 64.23 -8.65 16.28
C PHE A 132 64.73 -8.37 17.70
N ILE A 133 64.24 -9.11 18.70
CA ILE A 133 64.70 -8.99 20.09
C ILE A 133 66.20 -9.26 20.19
N ARG A 134 66.69 -10.34 19.56
CA ARG A 134 68.11 -10.70 19.51
C ARG A 134 68.96 -9.58 18.89
N GLN A 135 68.56 -9.04 17.74
CA GLN A 135 69.28 -7.97 17.07
C GLN A 135 69.27 -6.66 17.87
N LYS A 136 68.18 -6.39 18.60
CA LYS A 136 68.07 -5.23 19.48
C LYS A 136 69.06 -5.30 20.64
N GLU A 137 69.21 -6.48 21.25
CA GLU A 137 70.19 -6.72 22.32
C GLU A 137 71.65 -6.63 21.82
N LEU A 138 71.94 -7.24 20.67
CA LEU A 138 73.27 -7.17 20.06
C LEU A 138 73.64 -5.74 19.63
N ASN A 139 72.69 -4.96 19.11
CA ASN A 139 72.96 -3.57 18.73
C ASN A 139 73.19 -2.67 19.95
N ALA A 140 72.42 -2.88 21.04
CA ALA A 140 72.63 -2.18 22.30
C ALA A 140 74.02 -2.43 22.92
N SER A 141 74.58 -3.63 22.70
CA SER A 141 75.94 -4.00 23.10
C SER A 141 77.01 -3.67 22.05
N GLN A 142 76.65 -2.92 20.98
CA GLN A 142 77.52 -2.55 19.86
C GLN A 142 78.10 -3.77 19.09
N ALA A 143 77.47 -4.95 19.23
CA ALA A 143 77.85 -6.20 18.56
C ALA A 143 77.15 -6.39 17.20
N SER A 144 76.13 -5.59 16.86
CA SER A 144 75.47 -5.58 15.55
C SER A 144 75.24 -4.16 15.02
N SER A 145 75.13 -4.02 13.70
CA SER A 145 74.93 -2.72 13.02
C SER A 145 73.47 -2.28 13.03
N ASP A 146 73.25 -0.96 13.00
CA ASP A 146 71.90 -0.38 12.94
C ASP A 146 71.11 -0.86 11.73
N LYS A 147 71.79 -1.11 10.60
CA LYS A 147 71.19 -1.69 9.39
C LYS A 147 70.57 -3.07 9.66
N MET A 148 71.25 -3.93 10.42
CA MET A 148 70.73 -5.26 10.76
C MET A 148 69.52 -5.18 11.69
N LEU A 149 69.56 -4.27 12.68
CA LEU A 149 68.41 -4.02 13.54
C LEU A 149 67.20 -3.48 12.76
N GLN A 150 67.40 -2.48 11.90
CA GLN A 150 66.34 -1.92 11.06
C GLN A 150 65.73 -2.96 10.13
N GLN A 151 66.54 -3.87 9.58
CA GLN A 151 66.05 -4.97 8.75
C GLN A 151 65.20 -5.96 9.55
N ALA A 152 65.68 -6.43 10.71
CA ALA A 152 64.93 -7.36 11.56
C ALA A 152 63.61 -6.74 12.06
N GLU A 153 63.62 -5.44 12.39
CA GLU A 153 62.40 -4.71 12.77
C GLU A 153 61.40 -4.65 11.61
N SER A 154 61.88 -4.37 10.40
CA SER A 154 61.05 -4.33 9.18
C SER A 154 60.41 -5.68 8.89
N GLU A 155 61.19 -6.77 8.98
CA GLU A 155 60.71 -8.14 8.77
C GLU A 155 59.66 -8.53 9.82
N TYR A 156 59.91 -8.27 11.11
CA TYR A 156 58.93 -8.48 12.18
C TYR A 156 57.64 -7.70 11.95
N LYS A 157 57.73 -6.40 11.66
CA LYS A 157 56.55 -5.54 11.42
C LYS A 157 55.77 -6.00 10.20
N THR A 158 56.45 -6.34 9.10
CA THR A 158 55.82 -6.86 7.87
C THR A 158 55.07 -8.15 8.15
N GLN A 159 55.70 -9.08 8.87
CA GLN A 159 55.05 -10.35 9.21
C GLN A 159 53.86 -10.15 10.16
N LYS A 160 53.96 -9.21 11.10
CA LYS A 160 52.85 -8.86 12.01
C LYS A 160 51.64 -8.33 11.25
N ILE A 161 51.86 -7.48 10.25
CA ILE A 161 50.80 -6.97 9.37
C ILE A 161 50.15 -8.12 8.60
N LEU A 162 50.94 -9.04 8.04
CA LEU A 162 50.43 -10.20 7.30
C LEU A 162 49.54 -11.10 8.18
N VAL A 163 49.98 -11.41 9.40
CA VAL A 163 49.16 -12.18 10.36
C VAL A 163 47.85 -11.48 10.67
N SER A 164 47.88 -10.16 10.91
CA SER A 164 46.67 -9.38 11.15
C SER A 164 45.71 -9.40 9.95
N ALA A 165 46.24 -9.27 8.72
CA ALA A 165 45.44 -9.31 7.51
C ALA A 165 44.79 -10.69 7.28
N LEU A 166 45.54 -11.77 7.49
CA LEU A 166 45.02 -13.13 7.38
C LEU A 166 43.99 -13.45 8.47
N ALA A 167 44.17 -12.93 9.70
CA ALA A 167 43.19 -13.04 10.78
C ALA A 167 41.85 -12.38 10.39
N GLN A 168 41.87 -11.19 9.80
CA GLN A 168 40.66 -10.52 9.32
C GLN A 168 39.98 -11.29 8.18
N LYS A 169 40.76 -11.85 7.24
CA LYS A 169 40.22 -12.72 6.17
C LYS A 169 39.54 -13.97 6.73
N LEU A 170 40.11 -14.61 7.76
CA LEU A 170 39.49 -15.75 8.43
C LEU A 170 38.16 -15.36 9.10
N GLN A 171 38.12 -14.22 9.80
CA GLN A 171 36.90 -13.71 10.43
C GLN A 171 35.81 -13.42 9.40
N LEU A 172 36.18 -12.88 8.22
CA LEU A 172 35.25 -12.62 7.13
C LEU A 172 34.53 -13.90 6.66
N VAL A 173 35.22 -15.03 6.64
CA VAL A 173 34.63 -16.34 6.27
C VAL A 173 34.09 -17.12 7.48
N GLY A 174 33.95 -16.48 8.65
CA GLY A 174 33.37 -17.09 9.84
C GLY A 174 34.29 -18.02 10.63
N ILE A 175 35.61 -18.01 10.37
CA ILE A 175 36.59 -18.80 11.11
C ILE A 175 37.23 -17.93 12.19
N ASN A 176 37.19 -18.38 13.45
CA ASN A 176 37.84 -17.66 14.56
C ASN A 176 39.35 -17.94 14.60
N PRO A 177 40.22 -16.93 14.37
CA PRO A 177 41.68 -17.13 14.34
C PRO A 177 42.29 -17.47 15.70
N SER A 178 41.56 -17.23 16.80
CA SER A 178 42.02 -17.46 18.17
C SER A 178 41.94 -18.95 18.55
N THR A 179 40.99 -19.68 17.97
CA THR A 179 40.78 -21.11 18.23
C THR A 179 41.42 -22.01 17.18
N LEU A 180 41.86 -21.44 16.05
CA LEU A 180 42.46 -22.16 14.94
C LEU A 180 43.89 -22.64 15.26
N ASN A 181 44.15 -23.91 15.00
CA ASN A 181 45.45 -24.60 15.13
C ASN A 181 45.58 -25.71 14.08
N GLU A 182 46.74 -26.35 14.01
CA GLU A 182 47.08 -27.40 13.04
C GLU A 182 46.17 -28.64 13.11
N ASN A 183 45.50 -28.89 14.24
CA ASN A 183 44.65 -30.08 14.44
C ASN A 183 43.18 -29.85 14.06
N ASN A 184 42.77 -28.60 13.79
CA ASN A 184 41.38 -28.26 13.48
C ASN A 184 41.19 -27.50 12.18
N ILE A 185 42.15 -27.61 11.26
CA ILE A 185 41.99 -27.12 9.88
C ILE A 185 40.81 -27.86 9.23
N SER A 186 39.88 -27.09 8.67
CA SER A 186 38.64 -27.62 8.08
C SER A 186 38.45 -27.17 6.64
N LYS A 187 37.92 -28.04 5.79
CA LYS A 187 37.44 -27.66 4.46
C LYS A 187 36.07 -26.98 4.49
N SER A 188 35.38 -27.04 5.63
CA SER A 188 34.02 -26.57 5.79
C SER A 188 33.95 -25.31 6.65
N VAL A 189 33.07 -24.38 6.27
CA VAL A 189 32.70 -23.21 7.06
C VAL A 189 31.19 -23.15 7.29
N ASN A 190 30.80 -22.70 8.48
CA ASN A 190 29.39 -22.51 8.84
C ASN A 190 28.98 -21.09 8.50
N ILE A 191 27.82 -20.96 7.85
CA ILE A 191 27.18 -19.69 7.57
C ILE A 191 26.06 -19.51 8.58
N HIS A 192 26.08 -18.39 9.27
CA HIS A 192 25.16 -18.09 10.38
C HIS A 192 24.15 -17.01 9.97
N SER A 193 22.94 -17.07 10.54
CA SER A 193 21.99 -15.97 10.40
C SER A 193 22.45 -14.75 11.19
N PRO A 194 22.50 -13.55 10.59
CA PRO A 194 22.84 -12.32 11.33
C PRO A 194 21.64 -11.70 12.06
N ILE A 195 20.42 -12.18 11.81
CA ILE A 195 19.17 -11.66 12.36
C ILE A 195 18.27 -12.79 12.90
N ASP A 196 17.35 -12.41 13.78
CA ASP A 196 16.17 -13.22 14.09
C ASP A 196 15.07 -12.89 13.07
N GLY A 197 14.44 -13.90 12.49
CA GLY A 197 13.46 -13.67 11.43
C GLY A 197 13.02 -14.91 10.68
N TYR A 198 12.60 -14.72 9.43
CA TYR A 198 12.08 -15.78 8.58
C TYR A 198 12.80 -15.82 7.25
N VAL A 199 12.93 -17.02 6.68
CA VAL A 199 13.47 -17.23 5.33
C VAL A 199 12.41 -16.82 4.31
N THR A 200 12.68 -15.81 3.48
CA THR A 200 11.77 -15.41 2.40
C THR A 200 12.07 -16.16 1.11
N LYS A 201 13.35 -16.34 0.77
CA LYS A 201 13.79 -17.06 -0.43
C LYS A 201 14.98 -17.96 -0.17
N VAL A 202 15.01 -19.07 -0.91
CA VAL A 202 16.13 -20.00 -0.99
C VAL A 202 16.50 -20.17 -2.47
N ASN A 203 17.67 -19.69 -2.86
CA ASN A 203 18.10 -19.61 -4.27
C ASN A 203 19.13 -20.70 -4.65
N VAL A 204 19.37 -21.65 -3.75
CA VAL A 204 20.46 -22.62 -3.84
C VAL A 204 20.00 -24.02 -3.46
N ASN A 205 20.72 -25.02 -3.98
CA ASN A 205 20.53 -26.43 -3.70
C ASN A 205 21.87 -27.09 -3.34
N ILE A 206 21.80 -28.18 -2.58
CA ILE A 206 22.98 -28.94 -2.13
C ILE A 206 23.80 -29.39 -3.36
N GLY A 207 25.12 -29.22 -3.27
CA GLY A 207 26.08 -29.55 -4.32
C GLY A 207 26.35 -28.41 -5.31
N LYS A 208 25.58 -27.31 -5.28
CA LYS A 208 25.81 -26.15 -6.15
C LYS A 208 27.06 -25.40 -5.71
N TYR A 209 27.88 -24.98 -6.67
CA TYR A 209 28.95 -24.02 -6.43
C TYR A 209 28.39 -22.61 -6.34
N ILE A 210 28.69 -21.89 -5.27
CA ILE A 210 28.22 -20.55 -4.99
C ILE A 210 29.39 -19.58 -5.16
N SER A 211 29.18 -18.54 -5.96
CA SER A 211 30.17 -17.47 -6.15
C SER A 211 30.04 -16.39 -5.06
N PRO A 212 31.09 -15.59 -4.76
CA PRO A 212 31.04 -14.67 -3.62
C PRO A 212 29.90 -13.64 -3.58
N THR A 213 29.40 -13.24 -4.75
CA THR A 213 28.33 -12.25 -4.90
C THR A 213 26.96 -12.89 -5.07
N GLU A 214 26.87 -14.22 -5.08
CA GLU A 214 25.63 -14.93 -5.30
C GLU A 214 24.84 -15.05 -3.99
N ILE A 215 23.60 -14.58 -4.01
CA ILE A 215 22.71 -14.62 -2.85
C ILE A 215 22.16 -16.03 -2.70
N MET A 216 22.44 -16.66 -1.56
CA MET A 216 21.95 -18.00 -1.23
C MET A 216 20.55 -17.96 -0.62
N PHE A 217 20.37 -17.07 0.35
CA PHE A 217 19.14 -16.95 1.12
C PHE A 217 18.77 -15.48 1.29
N GLU A 218 17.48 -15.20 1.31
CA GLU A 218 16.95 -13.93 1.77
C GLU A 218 16.22 -14.18 3.09
N LEU A 219 16.56 -13.39 4.09
CA LEU A 219 15.93 -13.38 5.40
C LEU A 219 15.21 -12.05 5.62
N VAL A 220 14.12 -12.09 6.38
CA VAL A 220 13.39 -10.89 6.76
C VAL A 220 13.13 -10.91 8.26
N ASN A 221 13.38 -9.77 8.91
CA ASN A 221 12.90 -9.54 10.27
C ASN A 221 11.52 -8.85 10.21
N PRO A 222 10.43 -9.50 10.65
CA PRO A 222 9.09 -8.94 10.57
C PRO A 222 8.73 -8.08 11.79
N THR A 223 9.65 -7.70 12.68
CA THR A 223 9.32 -6.89 13.87
C THR A 223 8.90 -5.46 13.53
N ASP A 224 9.34 -4.94 12.39
CA ASP A 224 9.05 -3.59 11.94
C ASP A 224 8.59 -3.65 10.49
N ILE A 225 7.28 -3.87 10.35
CA ILE A 225 6.55 -3.91 9.09
C ILE A 225 5.79 -2.60 8.90
N HIS A 226 5.54 -2.25 7.65
CA HIS A 226 4.72 -1.10 7.31
C HIS A 226 3.75 -1.47 6.19
N LEU A 227 2.70 -0.68 6.04
CA LEU A 227 1.75 -0.83 4.97
C LEU A 227 2.14 0.10 3.82
N ALA A 228 2.43 -0.47 2.65
CA ALA A 228 2.68 0.29 1.42
C ALA A 228 1.38 0.35 0.61
N LEU A 229 0.73 1.52 0.62
CA LEU A 229 -0.52 1.80 -0.11
C LEU A 229 -0.22 2.40 -1.47
N LYS A 230 -0.94 1.96 -2.49
CA LYS A 230 -0.86 2.53 -3.84
C LYS A 230 -1.81 3.71 -3.96
N ILE A 231 -1.28 4.91 -4.11
CA ILE A 231 -2.07 6.13 -4.25
C ILE A 231 -1.84 6.74 -5.63
N PHE A 232 -2.92 6.97 -6.37
CA PHE A 232 -2.86 7.62 -7.68
C PHE A 232 -2.53 9.11 -7.56
N GLU A 233 -1.84 9.67 -8.56
CA GLU A 233 -1.42 11.07 -8.59
C GLU A 233 -2.54 12.06 -8.24
N LYS A 234 -3.73 11.84 -8.81
CA LYS A 234 -4.94 12.68 -8.62
C LYS A 234 -5.46 12.78 -7.19
N ASP A 235 -4.97 11.92 -6.29
CA ASP A 235 -5.45 11.76 -4.92
C ASP A 235 -4.38 12.16 -3.89
N LEU A 236 -3.14 12.46 -4.32
CA LEU A 236 -2.02 12.80 -3.44
C LEU A 236 -2.21 14.13 -2.71
N ASP A 237 -2.87 15.11 -3.32
CA ASP A 237 -3.15 16.44 -2.76
C ASP A 237 -4.08 16.40 -1.52
N LYS A 238 -4.80 15.28 -1.38
CA LYS A 238 -5.72 15.00 -0.26
C LYS A 238 -5.02 14.36 0.93
N LEU A 239 -3.78 13.89 0.77
CA LEU A 239 -3.03 13.19 1.81
C LEU A 239 -2.02 14.11 2.51
N PHE A 240 -1.75 13.81 3.79
CA PHE A 240 -0.69 14.45 4.56
C PHE A 240 -0.05 13.45 5.54
N ILE A 241 1.19 13.73 5.94
CA ILE A 241 1.91 12.92 6.92
C ILE A 241 1.24 13.07 8.29
N GLY A 242 1.06 11.95 8.99
CA GLY A 242 0.34 11.87 10.26
C GLY A 242 -1.17 11.63 10.13
N GLN A 243 -1.66 11.40 8.91
CA GLN A 243 -3.07 11.13 8.68
C GLN A 243 -3.41 9.69 9.10
N GLY A 244 -4.44 9.57 9.93
CA GLY A 244 -4.97 8.27 10.37
C GLY A 244 -5.76 7.56 9.27
N LEU A 245 -5.61 6.25 9.21
CA LEU A 245 -6.34 5.37 8.29
C LEU A 245 -6.58 4.01 8.93
N VAL A 246 -7.52 3.27 8.37
CA VAL A 246 -7.87 1.93 8.84
C VAL A 246 -7.59 0.91 7.76
N ALA A 247 -6.72 -0.05 8.04
CA ALA A 247 -6.37 -1.14 7.13
C ALA A 247 -7.07 -2.45 7.51
N PHE A 248 -7.41 -3.27 6.53
CA PHE A 248 -8.02 -4.58 6.74
C PHE A 248 -7.72 -5.52 5.57
N THR A 249 -7.91 -6.83 5.79
CA THR A 249 -7.72 -7.85 4.75
C THR A 249 -9.05 -8.27 4.13
N ASN A 250 -9.04 -8.75 2.89
CA ASN A 250 -10.24 -9.30 2.26
C ASN A 250 -10.78 -10.53 3.00
N ASN A 251 -9.90 -11.34 3.58
CA ASN A 251 -10.27 -12.57 4.28
C ASN A 251 -10.93 -12.29 5.63
N ASN A 252 -10.64 -11.15 6.26
CA ASN A 252 -11.26 -10.76 7.50
C ASN A 252 -11.51 -9.24 7.54
N PRO A 253 -12.58 -8.75 6.89
CA PRO A 253 -12.89 -7.31 6.84
C PRO A 253 -13.31 -6.71 8.18
N GLN A 254 -13.73 -7.55 9.14
CA GLN A 254 -14.13 -7.12 10.48
C GLN A 254 -12.91 -6.80 11.35
N ARG A 255 -11.75 -7.37 11.02
CA ARG A 255 -10.51 -7.09 11.73
C ARG A 255 -9.81 -5.90 11.10
N LYS A 256 -9.91 -4.78 11.80
CA LYS A 256 -9.37 -3.47 11.42
C LYS A 256 -8.06 -3.21 12.18
N TYR A 257 -7.10 -2.62 11.48
CA TYR A 257 -5.81 -2.20 12.02
C TYR A 257 -5.69 -0.70 11.82
N ASP A 258 -5.53 0.04 12.91
CA ASP A 258 -5.28 1.46 12.85
C ASP A 258 -3.83 1.73 12.42
N CYS A 259 -3.69 2.64 11.46
CA CYS A 259 -2.41 2.99 10.85
C CYS A 259 -2.30 4.51 10.69
N GLU A 260 -1.06 4.98 10.59
CA GLU A 260 -0.75 6.40 10.38
C GLU A 260 0.17 6.56 9.16
N VAL A 261 -0.11 7.55 8.31
CA VAL A 261 0.76 7.88 7.16
C VAL A 261 2.11 8.38 7.65
N LEU A 262 3.18 7.66 7.35
CA LEU A 262 4.55 8.00 7.75
C LEU A 262 5.30 8.74 6.62
N LEU A 263 5.16 8.25 5.39
CA LEU A 263 5.88 8.77 4.23
C LEU A 263 5.00 8.73 2.99
N ILE A 264 4.92 9.84 2.28
CA ILE A 264 4.30 9.91 0.96
C ILE A 264 5.42 9.84 -0.09
N GLY A 265 5.37 8.84 -0.96
CA GLY A 265 6.30 8.69 -2.08
C GLY A 265 6.29 9.93 -2.99
N LYS A 266 7.47 10.27 -3.52
CA LYS A 266 7.67 11.41 -4.44
C LYS A 266 7.98 10.98 -5.87
N ASP A 267 7.95 9.67 -6.12
CA ASP A 267 8.19 9.08 -7.43
C ASP A 267 6.91 8.40 -7.90
N ILE A 268 6.34 8.90 -8.99
CA ILE A 268 5.14 8.35 -9.60
C ILE A 268 5.59 7.39 -10.69
N ASN A 269 5.14 6.14 -10.58
CA ASN A 269 5.52 5.12 -11.55
C ASN A 269 4.79 5.29 -12.89
N GLN A 270 5.13 4.43 -13.86
CA GLN A 270 4.52 4.44 -15.20
C GLN A 270 3.00 4.18 -15.19
N GLU A 271 2.47 3.56 -14.14
CA GLU A 271 1.04 3.28 -13.95
C GLU A 271 0.30 4.46 -13.28
N GLY A 272 0.98 5.56 -12.96
CA GLY A 272 0.37 6.79 -12.43
C GLY A 272 0.08 6.76 -10.92
N PHE A 273 0.72 5.85 -10.17
CA PHE A 273 0.62 5.82 -8.72
C PHE A 273 1.99 5.89 -8.03
N THR A 274 2.00 6.24 -6.76
CA THR A 274 3.16 6.18 -5.88
C THR A 274 2.81 5.41 -4.61
N ASP A 275 3.83 4.89 -3.92
CA ASP A 275 3.65 4.18 -2.66
C ASP A 275 3.61 5.19 -1.50
N VAL A 276 2.61 5.03 -0.63
CA VAL A 276 2.48 5.74 0.64
C VAL A 276 2.68 4.74 1.76
N HIS A 277 3.75 4.93 2.52
CA HIS A 277 4.14 4.06 3.61
C HIS A 277 3.44 4.50 4.90
N CYS A 278 2.76 3.57 5.54
CA CYS A 278 2.00 3.79 6.75
C CYS A 278 2.51 2.85 7.85
N HIS A 279 2.63 3.37 9.07
CA HIS A 279 2.99 2.57 10.23
C HIS A 279 1.72 1.99 10.88
N PHE A 280 1.78 0.74 11.32
CA PHE A 280 0.71 0.13 12.12
C PHE A 280 0.84 0.62 13.57
N GLU A 281 -0.23 1.15 14.18
CA GLU A 281 -0.17 1.59 15.58
C GLU A 281 0.08 0.43 16.54
N THR A 282 -0.42 -0.76 16.20
CA THR A 282 -0.22 -1.98 16.96
C THR A 282 0.35 -3.09 16.09
N TYR A 283 1.47 -3.65 16.51
CA TYR A 283 2.05 -4.81 15.85
C TYR A 283 1.23 -6.07 16.15
N ASP A 284 0.89 -6.81 15.10
CA ASP A 284 0.25 -8.11 15.19
C ASP A 284 1.04 -9.15 14.39
N LYS A 285 1.37 -10.28 15.03
CA LYS A 285 2.14 -11.38 14.41
C LYS A 285 1.42 -12.03 13.23
N LEU A 286 0.11 -11.81 13.09
CA LEU A 286 -0.67 -12.29 11.95
C LEU A 286 -0.47 -11.43 10.69
N LEU A 287 0.16 -10.27 10.82
CA LEU A 287 0.54 -9.41 9.70
C LEU A 287 1.79 -9.96 9.02
N ILE A 288 1.57 -10.75 7.97
CA ILE A 288 2.63 -11.38 7.21
C ILE A 288 3.06 -10.46 6.05
N PRO A 289 4.36 -10.16 5.88
CA PRO A 289 4.87 -9.42 4.73
C PRO A 289 4.40 -10.01 3.39
N GLY A 290 4.04 -9.13 2.45
CA GLY A 290 3.47 -9.51 1.16
C GLY A 290 1.95 -9.71 1.17
N THR A 291 1.29 -9.70 2.33
CA THR A 291 -0.18 -9.78 2.41
C THR A 291 -0.81 -8.53 1.80
N TYR A 292 -1.78 -8.72 0.91
CA TYR A 292 -2.59 -7.63 0.37
C TYR A 292 -3.56 -7.09 1.42
N MET A 293 -3.65 -5.76 1.48
CA MET A 293 -4.56 -5.06 2.39
C MET A 293 -5.33 -3.98 1.63
N ASN A 294 -6.55 -3.72 2.09
CA ASN A 294 -7.28 -2.51 1.76
C ASN A 294 -7.08 -1.52 2.89
N ALA A 295 -7.20 -0.23 2.57
CA ALA A 295 -7.26 0.82 3.56
C ALA A 295 -8.35 1.84 3.23
N GLU A 296 -8.94 2.37 4.29
CA GLU A 296 -9.89 3.46 4.27
C GLU A 296 -9.22 4.67 4.93
N ILE A 297 -8.92 5.67 4.11
CA ILE A 297 -8.32 6.93 4.56
C ILE A 297 -9.41 7.99 4.60
N LYS A 298 -9.60 8.64 5.75
CA LYS A 298 -10.51 9.78 5.85
C LYS A 298 -9.82 11.00 5.24
N VAL A 299 -10.25 11.42 4.06
CA VAL A 299 -9.74 12.64 3.43
C VAL A 299 -10.64 13.83 3.78
N ARG A 300 -10.01 15.02 3.84
CA ARG A 300 -10.53 16.29 4.39
C ARG A 300 -12.06 16.44 4.35
N ASN A 301 -12.59 16.95 5.46
CA ASN A 301 -13.94 17.49 5.53
C ASN A 301 -14.14 18.55 4.44
N ARG A 302 -15.06 18.32 3.52
CA ARG A 302 -15.57 19.37 2.64
C ARG A 302 -16.97 19.73 3.08
N LYS A 303 -17.28 21.02 3.00
CA LYS A 303 -18.67 21.47 3.13
C LYS A 303 -19.44 21.00 1.91
N ALA A 304 -20.50 20.24 2.17
CA ALA A 304 -21.35 19.64 1.16
C ALA A 304 -22.80 19.91 1.51
N ASN A 305 -23.63 20.11 0.48
CA ASN A 305 -25.07 20.17 0.66
C ASN A 305 -25.60 18.75 0.81
N VAL A 306 -26.24 18.50 1.94
CA VAL A 306 -26.68 17.15 2.32
C VAL A 306 -28.17 17.07 2.51
N LEU A 307 -28.69 15.88 2.28
CA LEU A 307 -30.07 15.50 2.58
C LEU A 307 -30.06 14.17 3.35
N PRO A 308 -30.99 13.96 4.29
CA PRO A 308 -31.18 12.64 4.88
C PRO A 308 -31.49 11.60 3.80
N ILE A 309 -31.03 10.36 4.01
CA ILE A 309 -31.24 9.28 3.04
C ILE A 309 -32.73 9.04 2.71
N ASP A 310 -33.62 9.30 3.66
CA ASP A 310 -35.08 9.20 3.52
C ASP A 310 -35.70 10.21 2.53
N GLY A 311 -34.94 11.26 2.16
CA GLY A 311 -35.32 12.26 1.17
C GLY A 311 -34.94 11.89 -0.26
N ILE A 312 -34.28 10.75 -0.45
CA ILE A 312 -33.68 10.33 -1.72
C ILE A 312 -34.38 9.07 -2.21
N VAL A 313 -34.74 9.03 -3.50
CA VAL A 313 -35.33 7.85 -4.13
C VAL A 313 -34.54 7.39 -5.33
N ARG A 314 -34.66 6.10 -5.63
CA ARG A 314 -34.08 5.50 -6.84
C ARG A 314 -35.18 4.96 -7.71
N PHE A 315 -35.16 5.31 -8.99
CA PHE A 315 -36.14 4.87 -9.98
C PHE A 315 -35.43 4.64 -11.31
N GLU A 316 -35.68 3.51 -11.97
CA GLU A 316 -35.07 3.13 -13.25
C GLU A 316 -33.53 3.29 -13.31
N GLY A 317 -32.84 2.96 -12.20
CA GLY A 317 -31.39 3.04 -12.10
C GLY A 317 -30.83 4.46 -11.91
N LYS A 318 -31.68 5.48 -11.85
CA LYS A 318 -31.34 6.88 -11.57
C LYS A 318 -31.73 7.28 -10.14
N GLN A 319 -31.15 8.38 -9.66
CA GLN A 319 -31.34 8.91 -8.31
C GLN A 319 -32.10 10.24 -8.40
N TYR A 320 -33.09 10.44 -7.53
CA TYR A 320 -33.94 11.62 -7.54
C TYR A 320 -34.18 12.16 -6.13
N VAL A 321 -34.44 13.47 -6.06
CA VAL A 321 -34.98 14.17 -4.89
C VAL A 321 -36.21 14.96 -5.30
N PHE A 322 -37.11 15.23 -4.35
CA PHE A 322 -38.29 16.07 -4.61
C PHE A 322 -38.06 17.49 -4.10
N LYS A 323 -38.10 18.46 -5.03
CA LYS A 323 -38.08 19.90 -4.72
C LYS A 323 -39.52 20.38 -4.54
N ALA A 324 -39.82 21.01 -3.40
CA ALA A 324 -41.10 21.65 -3.16
C ALA A 324 -41.11 23.04 -3.81
N ILE A 325 -42.00 23.24 -4.80
CA ILE A 325 -42.23 24.57 -5.40
C ILE A 325 -43.19 25.38 -4.53
N ASP A 326 -44.25 24.72 -4.03
CA ASP A 326 -45.28 25.28 -3.16
C ASP A 326 -45.75 24.20 -2.18
N LYS A 327 -46.68 24.53 -1.26
CA LYS A 327 -47.20 23.61 -0.24
C LYS A 327 -47.73 22.29 -0.80
N GLN A 328 -48.21 22.29 -2.04
CA GLN A 328 -48.87 21.15 -2.69
C GLN A 328 -48.16 20.66 -3.95
N GLN A 329 -47.09 21.31 -4.39
CA GLN A 329 -46.48 21.04 -5.67
C GLN A 329 -45.02 20.63 -5.51
N PHE A 330 -44.68 19.47 -6.04
CA PHE A 330 -43.35 18.86 -5.94
C PHE A 330 -42.83 18.51 -7.32
N ILE A 331 -41.55 18.78 -7.58
CA ILE A 331 -40.87 18.36 -8.81
C ILE A 331 -39.86 17.28 -8.47
N MET A 332 -39.94 16.16 -9.18
CA MET A 332 -38.92 15.12 -9.15
C MET A 332 -37.70 15.60 -9.94
N THR A 333 -36.56 15.74 -9.26
CA THR A 333 -35.31 16.24 -9.86
C THR A 333 -34.25 15.14 -9.83
N GLU A 334 -33.68 14.82 -10.99
CA GLU A 334 -32.56 13.87 -11.09
C GLU A 334 -31.31 14.48 -10.43
N VAL A 335 -30.63 13.68 -9.59
CA VAL A 335 -29.41 14.10 -8.89
C VAL A 335 -28.34 13.03 -9.00
N ARG A 336 -27.09 13.43 -8.76
CA ARG A 336 -26.03 12.48 -8.45
C ARG A 336 -25.77 12.51 -6.96
N LEU A 337 -25.64 11.34 -6.35
CA LEU A 337 -25.26 11.25 -4.93
C LEU A 337 -23.74 11.24 -4.78
N GLY A 338 -23.25 11.97 -3.79
CA GLY A 338 -21.86 11.95 -3.34
C GLY A 338 -21.68 11.05 -2.12
N ASP A 339 -20.80 11.48 -1.22
CA ASP A 339 -20.46 10.73 -0.02
C ASP A 339 -21.63 10.72 0.99
N THR A 340 -21.74 9.65 1.78
CA THR A 340 -22.77 9.50 2.82
C THR A 340 -22.10 9.29 4.18
N GLU A 341 -22.44 10.14 5.14
CA GLU A 341 -21.92 10.08 6.51
C GLU A 341 -23.06 10.30 7.51
N ASN A 342 -23.12 9.45 8.55
CA ASN A 342 -24.11 9.54 9.63
C ASN A 342 -25.59 9.62 9.17
N GLY A 343 -25.94 8.97 8.05
CA GLY A 343 -27.29 8.98 7.49
C GLY A 343 -27.64 10.20 6.63
N MET A 344 -26.68 11.10 6.41
CA MET A 344 -26.77 12.26 5.53
C MET A 344 -25.97 11.99 4.27
N THR A 345 -26.56 12.23 3.10
CA THR A 345 -25.93 12.01 1.80
C THR A 345 -25.74 13.33 1.07
N GLU A 346 -24.53 13.54 0.54
CA GLU A 346 -24.21 14.67 -0.32
C GLU A 346 -25.00 14.60 -1.63
N ILE A 347 -25.57 15.73 -2.03
CA ILE A 347 -26.30 15.88 -3.29
C ILE A 347 -25.46 16.71 -4.27
N LEU A 348 -25.03 16.07 -5.35
CA LEU A 348 -24.32 16.70 -6.46
C LEU A 348 -25.34 17.09 -7.54
N LEU A 349 -25.71 18.37 -7.55
CA LEU A 349 -26.60 18.92 -8.57
C LEU A 349 -25.79 19.44 -9.78
N PRO A 350 -26.25 19.20 -11.02
CA PRO A 350 -25.55 19.66 -12.22
C PRO A 350 -25.56 21.19 -12.40
N GLU A 351 -26.47 21.92 -11.75
CA GLU A 351 -26.65 23.36 -11.91
C GLU A 351 -26.69 24.10 -10.55
N LYS A 352 -25.95 25.22 -10.45
CA LYS A 352 -25.88 26.08 -9.25
C LYS A 352 -27.24 26.72 -8.89
N ASP A 353 -28.12 26.93 -9.87
CA ASP A 353 -29.37 27.68 -9.70
C ASP A 353 -30.46 26.91 -8.93
N ILE A 354 -30.23 25.63 -8.61
CA ILE A 354 -31.21 24.81 -7.86
C ILE A 354 -30.94 24.88 -6.35
N LEU A 355 -29.77 25.36 -5.91
CA LEU A 355 -29.31 25.29 -4.51
C LEU A 355 -29.70 26.48 -3.61
N ASP A 356 -30.13 27.62 -4.15
CA ASP A 356 -30.45 28.79 -3.32
C ASP A 356 -31.83 28.67 -2.67
N LYS A 357 -31.84 28.31 -1.38
CA LYS A 357 -32.99 28.36 -0.45
C LYS A 357 -34.20 27.51 -0.82
N ALA A 358 -34.06 26.58 -1.76
CA ALA A 358 -35.11 25.64 -2.11
C ALA A 358 -35.42 24.67 -0.95
N ASN A 359 -36.70 24.34 -0.81
CA ASN A 359 -37.17 23.35 0.15
C ASN A 359 -37.22 21.98 -0.54
N TYR A 360 -36.66 20.97 0.11
CA TYR A 360 -36.63 19.59 -0.36
C TYR A 360 -37.34 18.68 0.62
N VAL A 361 -37.87 17.59 0.11
CA VAL A 361 -38.48 16.55 0.94
C VAL A 361 -37.36 15.78 1.65
N THR A 362 -37.28 15.92 2.97
CA THR A 362 -36.25 15.27 3.81
C THR A 362 -36.72 13.91 4.34
N LYS A 363 -38.03 13.64 4.31
CA LYS A 363 -38.63 12.36 4.70
C LYS A 363 -39.90 12.09 3.89
N GLY A 364 -40.09 10.85 3.48
CA GLY A 364 -41.29 10.41 2.75
C GLY A 364 -41.19 10.54 1.23
N ALA A 365 -39.99 10.71 0.69
CA ALA A 365 -39.76 10.85 -0.76
C ALA A 365 -40.23 9.60 -1.55
N TYR A 366 -40.15 8.40 -0.96
CA TYR A 366 -40.67 7.17 -1.59
C TYR A 366 -42.18 7.22 -1.81
N THR A 367 -42.94 7.76 -0.86
CA THR A 367 -44.40 7.92 -0.98
C THR A 367 -44.75 8.83 -2.16
N LEU A 368 -43.98 9.91 -2.38
CA LEU A 368 -44.17 10.79 -3.52
C LEU A 368 -43.84 10.11 -4.85
N LEU A 369 -42.78 9.31 -4.89
CA LEU A 369 -42.44 8.53 -6.08
C LEU A 369 -43.57 7.58 -6.47
N MET A 370 -44.12 6.85 -5.48
CA MET A 370 -45.24 5.94 -5.72
C MET A 370 -46.48 6.69 -6.23
N MET A 371 -46.81 7.85 -5.65
CA MET A 371 -47.94 8.66 -6.10
C MET A 371 -47.73 9.17 -7.54
N LEU A 372 -46.55 9.71 -7.85
CA LEU A 372 -46.23 10.23 -9.19
C LEU A 372 -46.25 9.15 -10.27
N LYS A 373 -45.81 7.92 -9.95
CA LYS A 373 -45.77 6.82 -10.92
C LYS A 373 -47.09 6.06 -11.04
N ASN A 374 -47.89 6.01 -9.98
CA ASN A 374 -49.24 5.45 -10.04
C ASN A 374 -50.27 6.36 -10.73
N GLU A 375 -50.02 7.68 -10.83
CA GLU A 375 -50.86 8.60 -11.61
C GLU A 375 -50.53 8.61 -13.12
N ALA A 376 -49.41 8.01 -13.52
CA ALA A 376 -48.94 7.98 -14.91
C ALA A 376 -49.29 6.69 -15.68
N GLU A 377 -49.91 5.70 -15.01
CA GLU A 377 -50.62 4.56 -15.61
C GLU A 377 -52.12 4.82 -15.61
#